data_AF-A0A9X2T078-F1
#
_entry.id   AF-A0A9X2T078-F1
#
_cell.length_a   1.000
_cell.length_b   1.000
_cell.length_c   1.000
_cell.angle_alpha   90.00
_cell.angle_beta   90.00
_cell.angle_gamma   90.00
#
_symmetry.space_group_name_H-M   'P 1'
#
loop_
_entity.id
_entity.type
_entity.pdbx_description
1 polymer ?
#
loop_
_entity_poly.entity_id
_entity_poly.type
_entity_poly.pdbx_seq_one_letter_code
_entity_poly.pdbx_strand_id
1 'polypeptide(L)' 'MKTIQVKVSEKDLEKYNLDSDPIIDFKLLVEKINLDFARKALEECQNIAKEVGLAELTLEEIDAEIKAVRNESHS' A
#
# COMPACT_ATOMS: atom_id res chain seq x y z
N MET A 1 -31.36 -8.07 -3.07
CA MET A 1 -29.94 -8.47 -2.90
C MET A 1 -29.78 -9.89 -3.42
N LYS A 2 -28.61 -10.24 -3.97
CA LYS A 2 -28.29 -11.60 -4.41
C LYS A 2 -27.10 -12.09 -3.60
N THR A 3 -27.14 -13.35 -3.16
CA THR A 3 -26.05 -13.98 -2.40
C THR A 3 -25.24 -14.87 -3.33
N ILE A 4 -23.91 -14.75 -3.26
CA ILE A 4 -22.95 -15.61 -3.97
C ILE A 4 -22.08 -16.26 -2.91
N GLN A 5 -21.87 -17.58 -3.03
CA GLN A 5 -20.94 -18.31 -2.17
C GLN A 5 -19.59 -18.44 -2.90
N VAL A 6 -18.51 -18.15 -2.19
CA VAL A 6 -17.14 -18.23 -2.72
C VAL A 6 -16.36 -19.22 -1.87
N LYS A 7 -15.63 -20.13 -2.52
CA LYS A 7 -14.68 -21.01 -1.83
C LYS A 7 -13.37 -20.26 -1.64
N VAL A 8 -12.89 -20.20 -0.42
CA VAL A 8 -11.63 -19.54 -0.04
C VAL A 8 -10.77 -20.54 0.73
N SER A 9 -9.44 -20.38 0.65
CA SER A 9 -8.52 -21.17 1.48
C SER A 9 -8.52 -20.65 2.92
N GLU A 10 -8.17 -21.50 3.89
CA GLU A 10 -8.00 -21.08 5.29
C GLU A 10 -7.01 -19.92 5.42
N LYS A 11 -5.93 -19.94 4.62
CA LYS A 11 -4.93 -18.87 4.60
C LYS A 11 -5.50 -17.53 4.15
N ASP A 12 -6.37 -17.52 3.15
CA ASP A 12 -7.00 -16.28 2.66
C ASP A 12 -8.03 -15.77 3.67
N LEU A 13 -8.73 -16.68 4.34
CA LEU A 13 -9.66 -16.41 5.42
C LEU A 13 -8.97 -15.66 6.57
N GLU A 14 -7.86 -16.19 7.06
CA GLU A 14 -7.03 -15.56 8.10
C GLU A 14 -6.45 -14.23 7.59
N LYS A 15 -5.88 -14.22 6.38
CA LYS A 15 -5.22 -13.05 5.78
C LYS A 15 -6.16 -11.84 5.71
N TYR A 16 -7.40 -12.06 5.28
CA TYR A 16 -8.40 -10.99 5.18
C TYR A 16 -9.23 -10.83 6.46
N ASN A 17 -8.94 -11.60 7.52
CA ASN A 17 -9.68 -11.64 8.78
C ASN A 17 -11.19 -11.79 8.51
N LEU A 18 -11.54 -12.86 7.81
CA LEU A 18 -12.91 -13.20 7.41
C LEU A 18 -13.53 -14.28 8.30
N ASP A 19 -12.78 -14.81 9.27
CA ASP A 19 -13.21 -15.91 10.15
C ASP A 19 -14.25 -15.50 11.20
N SER A 20 -14.41 -14.19 11.41
CA SER A 20 -15.25 -13.66 12.49
C SER A 20 -16.74 -13.67 12.14
N ASP A 21 -17.10 -13.58 10.86
CA ASP A 21 -18.48 -13.42 10.40
C ASP A 21 -18.86 -14.47 9.35
N PRO A 22 -20.00 -15.17 9.50
CA PRO A 22 -20.43 -16.20 8.55
C PRO A 22 -20.87 -15.64 7.20
N ILE A 23 -21.23 -14.35 7.13
CA ILE A 23 -21.64 -13.64 5.92
C ILE A 23 -21.06 -12.23 5.98
N ILE A 24 -20.35 -11.83 4.93
CA ILE A 24 -19.78 -10.48 4.79
C ILE A 24 -20.45 -9.75 3.63
N ASP A 25 -20.54 -8.42 3.73
CA ASP A 25 -20.96 -7.60 2.60
C ASP A 25 -19.86 -7.58 1.53
N PHE A 26 -20.27 -7.63 0.26
CA PHE A 26 -19.32 -7.61 -0.87
C PHE A 26 -18.44 -6.35 -0.87
N LYS A 27 -18.98 -5.20 -0.47
CA LYS A 27 -18.22 -3.95 -0.36
C LYS A 27 -17.10 -4.08 0.67
N LEU A 28 -17.38 -4.69 1.83
CA LEU A 28 -16.38 -4.91 2.87
C LEU A 28 -15.28 -5.88 2.41
N LEU A 29 -15.64 -6.92 1.64
CA LEU A 29 -14.66 -7.82 1.02
C LEU A 29 -13.74 -7.06 0.07
N VAL A 30 -14.31 -6.24 -0.82
CA VAL A 30 -13.55 -5.41 -1.77
C VAL A 30 -12.62 -4.43 -1.04
N GLU A 31 -13.09 -3.80 0.04
CA GLU A 31 -12.27 -2.91 0.87
C GLU A 31 -11.06 -3.64 1.48
N LYS A 32 -11.26 -4.84 2.04
CA LYS A 32 -10.17 -5.67 2.59
C LYS A 32 -9.14 -6.06 1.52
N ILE A 33 -9.60 -6.44 0.33
CA ILE A 33 -8.71 -6.78 -0.80
C ILE A 33 -7.90 -5.55 -1.25
N ASN A 34 -8.55 -4.39 -1.39
CA ASN A 34 -7.87 -3.16 -1.78
C ASN A 34 -6.81 -2.72 -0.76
N LEU A 35 -7.08 -2.92 0.53
CA LEU A 35 -6.11 -2.65 1.59
C LEU A 35 -4.87 -3.53 1.47
N ASP A 36 -5.00 -4.82 1.11
CA ASP A 36 -3.86 -5.70 0.85
C ASP A 36 -3.01 -5.21 -0.33
N PHE A 37 -3.64 -4.78 -1.42
CA PHE A 37 -2.94 -4.21 -2.56
C PHE A 37 -2.19 -2.93 -2.19
N ALA A 38 -2.82 -2.03 -1.42
CA ALA A 38 -2.18 -0.80 -0.95
C ALA A 38 -0.96 -1.11 -0.06
N ARG A 39 -1.07 -2.11 0.83
CA ARG A 39 0.06 -2.54 1.67
C ARG A 39 1.23 -3.08 0.84
N LYS A 40 0.96 -3.90 -0.17
CA LYS A 40 2.00 -4.42 -1.08
C LYS A 40 2.68 -3.31 -1.88
N ALA A 41 1.90 -2.38 -2.43
CA ALA A 41 2.46 -1.25 -3.16
C ALA A 41 3.34 -0.37 -2.25
N LEU A 42 2.93 -0.16 -1.00
CA LEU A 42 3.72 0.59 -0.03
C LEU A 42 5.03 -0.13 0.34
N GLU A 43 4.99 -1.45 0.52
CA GLU A 43 6.18 -2.27 0.76
C GLU A 43 7.16 -2.20 -0.42
N GLU A 44 6.66 -2.28 -1.65
CA GLU A 44 7.47 -2.14 -2.86
C GLU A 44 8.12 -0.75 -2.96
N CYS A 45 7.36 0.32 -2.71
CA CYS A 45 7.90 1.68 -2.66
C CYS A 45 9.01 1.82 -1.61
N GLN A 46 8.84 1.21 -0.43
CA GLN A 46 9.88 1.23 0.61
C GLN A 46 11.14 0.46 0.19
N ASN A 47 10.99 -0.66 -0.52
CA ASN A 47 12.13 -1.43 -1.02
C ASN A 47 12.89 -0.63 -2.08
N ILE A 48 12.19 -0.03 -3.05
CA ILE A 48 12.79 0.85 -4.04
C ILE A 48 13.53 2.00 -3.36
N ALA A 49 12.89 2.68 -2.40
CA ALA A 49 13.51 3.79 -1.67
C ALA A 49 14.81 3.39 -0.97
N LYS A 50 14.90 2.17 -0.43
CA LYS A 50 16.14 1.63 0.16
C LYS A 50 17.19 1.34 -0.91
N GLU A 51 16.80 0.71 -2.01
CA GLU A 51 17.73 0.35 -3.11
C GLU A 51 18.37 1.58 -3.77
N VAL A 52 17.58 2.64 -3.96
CA VAL A 52 18.07 3.88 -4.58
C VAL A 52 18.66 4.87 -3.57
N GLY A 53 18.80 4.50 -2.29
CA GLY A 53 19.38 5.33 -1.24
C GLY A 53 18.47 6.45 -0.72
N LEU A 54 17.26 6.62 -1.27
CA LEU A 54 16.29 7.63 -0.80
C LEU A 54 15.88 7.42 0.67
N ALA A 55 15.93 6.18 1.17
CA ALA A 55 15.59 5.87 2.55
C ALA A 55 16.60 6.42 3.58
N GLU A 56 17.80 6.79 3.15
CA GLU A 56 18.87 7.31 4.00
C GLU A 56 18.89 8.84 4.06
N LEU A 57 18.15 9.50 3.15
CA LEU A 57 18.11 10.96 3.07
C LEU A 57 17.33 11.57 4.22
N THR A 58 17.94 12.60 4.82
CA THR A 58 17.25 13.48 5.77
C THR A 58 16.36 14.48 5.03
N LEU A 59 15.37 15.04 5.74
CA LEU A 59 14.52 16.09 5.18
C LEU A 59 15.32 17.32 4.74
N GLU A 60 16.42 17.62 5.42
CA GLU A 60 17.30 18.76 5.14
C GLU A 60 18.04 18.58 3.81
N GLU A 61 18.54 17.37 3.54
CA GLU A 61 19.19 17.01 2.27
C GLU A 61 18.20 17.05 1.10
N ILE A 62 16.98 16.53 1.31
CA ILE A 62 15.90 16.60 0.31
C ILE A 62 15.54 18.06 -0.01
N ASP A 63 15.38 18.90 1.02
CA ASP A 63 15.06 20.32 0.84
C ASP A 63 16.17 21.09 0.13
N ALA A 64 17.43 20.75 0.38
CA ALA A 64 18.57 21.35 -0.29
C ALA A 64 18.57 21.02 -1.80
N GLU A 65 18.31 19.77 -2.15
CA GLU A 65 18.25 19.31 -3.55
C GLU A 65 17.07 19.93 -4.31
N ILE A 66 15.89 20.00 -3.69
CA ILE A 66 14.72 20.68 -4.28
C ILE A 66 15.02 22.15 -4.55
N LYS A 67 15.64 22.86 -3.59
CA LYS A 67 16.00 24.28 -3.75
C LYS A 67 17.04 24.48 -4.86
N ALA A 68 18.04 23.60 -4.96
CA ALA A 68 19.05 23.67 -6.02
C ALA A 68 18.40 23.55 -7.41
N VAL A 69 17.60 22.51 -7.64
CA VAL A 69 16.90 22.29 -8.92
C VAL A 69 15.95 23.45 -9.25
N ARG A 70 15.22 23.97 -8.25
CA ARG A 70 14.28 25.08 -8.44
C ARG A 70 14.97 26.40 -8.78
N ASN A 71 16.16 26.65 -8.23
CA ASN A 71 16.94 27.84 -8.54
C ASN A 71 17.63 27.75 -9.91
N GLU A 72 18.09 26.56 -10.31
CA GLU A 72 18.64 26.31 -11.65
C GLU A 72 17.59 26.46 -12.76
N SER A 73 16.33 26.08 -12.49
CA SER A 73 15.22 26.21 -13.46
C SER A 73 14.63 27.64 -13.57
N HIS A 74 15.11 28.57 -12.74
CA HIS A 74 14.74 30.00 -12.78
C HIS A 74 15.89 30.93 -13.21
N SER A 75 17.02 30.39 -13.68
CA SER A 75 18.16 31.12 -14.27
C SER A 75 18.19 30.98 -15.80
#